data_AF-A0A7C6F023-F1
#
_entry.id   AF-A0A7C6F023-F1
#
_cell.length_a   1.000
_cell.length_b   1.000
_cell.length_c   1.000
_cell.angle_alpha   90.00
_cell.angle_beta   90.00
_cell.angle_gamma   90.00
#
_symmetry.space_group_name_H-M   'P 1'
#
loop_
_entity.id
_entity.type
_entity.pdbx_description
1 polymer ?
#
loop_
_entity_poly.entity_id
_entity_poly.type
_entity_poly.pdbx_seq_one_letter_code
_entity_poly.pdbx_strand_id
1 'polypeptide(L)'
;NSLLDVLVNTDSPVADRQLIKESLCTEIERALSTLTERERDIIRYFFGLGCPEMTLEEIADRFGLTRERVRQIKEKAIRRLRHTSRSKILKSYLG
;
A
#
# COMPACT_ATOMS: atom_id res chain seq x y z
N ASN A 1 -23.04 -37.59 28.00
CA ASN A 1 -21.63 -37.25 27.71
C ASN A 1 -21.24 -37.68 26.30
N SER A 2 -21.34 -36.74 25.35
CA SER A 2 -20.51 -36.66 24.14
C SER A 2 -20.85 -35.29 23.56
N LEU A 3 -20.25 -34.19 24.04
CA LEU A 3 -18.89 -33.78 23.71
C LEU A 3 -18.64 -33.87 22.21
N LEU A 4 -19.28 -32.98 21.47
CA LEU A 4 -18.78 -32.38 20.23
C LEU A 4 -19.57 -31.08 20.05
N ASP A 5 -19.40 -30.23 21.06
CA ASP A 5 -19.52 -28.77 20.96
C ASP A 5 -18.36 -28.29 20.09
N VAL A 6 -18.34 -28.72 18.82
CA VAL A 6 -17.48 -28.12 17.81
C VAL A 6 -18.18 -26.83 17.48
N LEU A 7 -17.91 -25.85 18.33
CA LEU A 7 -17.92 -24.45 17.99
C LEU A 7 -17.31 -24.34 16.60
N VAL A 8 -18.19 -24.30 15.60
CA VAL A 8 -17.88 -23.83 14.26
C VAL A 8 -17.42 -22.41 14.52
N ASN A 9 -16.09 -22.25 14.68
CA ASN A 9 -15.45 -20.97 14.86
C ASN A 9 -15.67 -20.21 13.56
N THR A 10 -16.78 -19.47 13.52
CA THR A 10 -17.22 -18.62 12.41
C THR A 10 -16.31 -17.39 12.24
N ASP A 11 -15.28 -17.24 13.07
CA ASP A 11 -14.25 -16.20 12.98
C ASP A 11 -13.12 -16.51 11.98
N SER A 12 -13.07 -17.74 11.43
CA SER A 12 -11.97 -18.17 10.56
C SER A 12 -11.72 -17.32 9.29
N PRO A 13 -12.71 -16.72 8.60
CA PRO A 13 -12.42 -15.86 7.44
C PRO A 13 -12.09 -14.41 7.81
N VAL A 14 -12.34 -13.99 9.06
CA VAL A 14 -12.04 -12.62 9.52
C VAL A 14 -10.57 -12.49 9.88
N ALA A 15 -10.04 -13.47 10.63
CA ALA A 15 -8.63 -13.53 11.00
C ALA A 15 -7.71 -13.59 9.76
N ASP A 16 -8.03 -14.42 8.76
CA ASP A 16 -7.26 -14.53 7.53
C ASP A 16 -7.24 -13.22 6.74
N ARG A 17 -8.39 -12.53 6.64
CA ARG A 17 -8.46 -11.20 5.99
C ARG A 17 -7.66 -10.15 6.72
N GLN A 18 -7.66 -10.18 8.06
CA GLN A 18 -6.87 -9.26 8.88
C GLN A 18 -5.37 -9.51 8.71
N LEU A 19 -4.94 -10.77 8.76
CA LEU A 19 -3.55 -11.17 8.54
C LEU A 19 -3.04 -10.81 7.14
N ILE A 20 -3.87 -11.00 6.10
CA ILE A 20 -3.53 -10.59 4.73
C ILE A 20 -3.38 -9.07 4.64
N LYS A 21 -4.28 -8.31 5.28
CA LYS A 21 -4.22 -6.84 5.30
C LYS A 21 -2.97 -6.32 6.00
N GLU A 22 -2.62 -6.88 7.15
CA GLU A 22 -1.40 -6.51 7.90
C GLU A 22 -0.13 -6.86 7.12
N SER A 23 -0.10 -8.04 6.50
CA SER A 23 0.99 -8.44 5.62
C SER A 23 1.13 -7.51 4.41
N LEU A 24 0.02 -7.12 3.79
CA LEU A 24 -0.01 -6.20 2.66
C LEU A 24 0.48 -4.80 3.05
N CYS A 25 0.01 -4.26 4.17
CA CYS A 25 0.49 -2.99 4.70
C CYS A 25 2.00 -3.01 4.93
N THR A 26 2.53 -4.08 5.54
CA THR A 26 3.96 -4.25 5.78
C THR A 26 4.75 -4.30 4.47
N GLU A 27 4.27 -5.02 3.46
CA GLU A 27 4.93 -5.08 2.15
C GLU A 27 4.88 -3.74 1.41
N ILE A 28 3.77 -3.01 1.51
CA ILE A 28 3.67 -1.65 0.97
C ILE A 28 4.70 -0.74 1.65
N GLU A 29 4.81 -0.76 2.98
CA GLU A 29 5.82 0.04 3.70
C GLU A 29 7.25 -0.33 3.30
N ARG A 30 7.55 -1.62 3.15
CA ARG A 30 8.84 -2.12 2.66
C ARG A 30 9.13 -1.71 1.22
N ALA A 31 8.10 -1.54 0.39
CA ALA A 31 8.26 -1.07 -0.98
C ALA A 31 8.48 0.46 -0.99
N LEU A 32 7.72 1.20 -0.19
CA LEU A 32 7.87 2.65 -0.01
C LEU A 32 9.23 3.04 0.60
N SER A 33 9.84 2.19 1.42
CA SER A 33 11.18 2.44 1.97
C SER A 33 12.30 2.42 0.91
N THR A 34 12.04 1.86 -0.28
CA THR A 34 12.98 1.93 -1.41
C THR A 34 12.95 3.27 -2.16
N LEU A 35 11.90 4.06 -1.91
CA LEU A 35 11.72 5.38 -2.49
C LEU A 35 12.37 6.46 -1.63
N THR A 36 12.73 7.57 -2.27
CA THR A 36 13.12 8.77 -1.52
C THR A 36 11.94 9.27 -0.67
N GLU A 37 12.21 9.99 0.41
CA GLU A 37 11.18 10.55 1.30
C GLU A 37 10.11 11.31 0.52
N ARG A 38 10.53 12.20 -0.39
CA ARG A 38 9.63 12.95 -1.28
C ARG A 38 8.77 12.06 -2.19
N GLU A 39 9.36 11.02 -2.79
CA GLU A 39 8.62 10.05 -3.63
C GLU A 39 7.60 9.26 -2.79
N ARG A 40 8.01 8.83 -1.59
CA ARG A 40 7.17 8.09 -0.65
C ARG A 40 5.98 8.92 -0.19
N ASP A 41 6.18 10.19 0.17
CA ASP A 41 5.11 11.05 0.64
C ASP A 41 4.10 11.36 -0.48
N ILE A 42 4.59 11.65 -1.69
CA ILE A 42 3.72 11.85 -2.87
C ILE A 42 2.87 10.59 -3.13
N ILE A 43 3.46 9.39 -3.07
CA ILE A 43 2.73 8.13 -3.22
C ILE A 43 1.75 7.91 -2.07
N ARG A 44 2.14 8.20 -0.81
CA ARG A 44 1.27 8.06 0.37
C ARG A 44 0.04 8.95 0.26
N TYR A 45 0.21 10.23 -0.09
CA TYR A 45 -0.91 11.14 -0.29
C TYR A 45 -1.76 10.74 -1.49
N PHE A 46 -1.16 10.31 -2.60
CA PHE A 46 -1.92 9.94 -3.80
C PHE A 46 -2.80 8.70 -3.59
N PHE A 47 -2.34 7.71 -2.81
CA PHE A 47 -3.08 6.46 -2.56
C PHE A 47 -3.79 6.43 -1.19
N GLY A 48 -3.69 7.49 -0.39
CA GLY A 48 -4.27 7.53 0.95
C GLY A 48 -3.66 6.52 1.94
N LEU A 49 -2.36 6.24 1.84
CA LEU A 49 -1.68 5.24 2.67
C LEU A 49 -1.32 5.83 4.04
N GLY A 50 -2.18 5.61 5.03
CA GLY A 50 -2.02 6.16 6.38
C GLY A 50 -2.32 7.65 6.50
N CYS A 51 -2.80 8.28 5.42
CA CYS A 51 -3.23 9.68 5.33
C CYS A 51 -4.47 9.76 4.42
N PRO A 52 -5.24 10.85 4.44
CA PRO A 52 -6.29 11.08 3.45
C PRO A 52 -5.71 11.08 2.03
N GLU A 53 -6.46 10.52 1.08
CA GLU A 53 -6.11 10.63 -0.33
C GLU A 53 -6.16 12.09 -0.79
N MET A 54 -5.21 12.48 -1.64
CA MET A 54 -5.12 13.82 -2.20
C MET A 54 -4.98 13.75 -3.72
N THR A 55 -5.55 14.74 -4.39
CA THR A 55 -5.42 14.91 -5.84
C THR A 55 -4.01 15.35 -6.23
N LEU A 56 -3.65 15.18 -7.50
CA LEU A 56 -2.37 15.65 -8.01
C LEU A 56 -2.18 17.16 -7.87
N GLU A 57 -3.27 17.93 -7.89
CA GLU A 57 -3.25 19.39 -7.74
C GLU A 57 -2.98 19.78 -6.29
N GLU A 58 -3.67 19.16 -5.32
CA GLU A 58 -3.41 19.44 -3.91
C GLU A 58 -2.01 18.99 -3.46
N ILE A 59 -1.51 17.88 -4.02
CA ILE A 59 -0.13 17.45 -3.79
C ILE A 59 0.85 18.43 -4.44
N ALA A 60 0.56 18.91 -5.65
CA ALA A 60 1.39 19.90 -6.33
C ALA A 60 1.50 21.18 -5.51
N ASP A 61 0.38 21.71 -5.03
CA ASP A 61 0.34 22.91 -4.18
C ASP A 61 1.08 22.69 -2.86
N ARG A 62 0.87 21.55 -2.19
CA ARG A 62 1.55 21.22 -0.92
C ARG A 62 3.07 21.16 -1.05
N PHE A 63 3.58 20.63 -2.16
CA PHE A 63 5.01 20.47 -2.39
C PHE A 63 5.65 21.64 -3.15
N GLY A 64 4.87 22.66 -3.54
CA GLY A 64 5.33 23.77 -4.38
C GLY A 64 5.83 23.30 -5.75
N LEU A 65 5.20 22.27 -6.31
CA LEU A 65 5.55 21.65 -7.58
C LEU A 65 4.44 21.89 -8.61
N THR A 66 4.75 21.69 -9.88
CA THR A 66 3.70 21.63 -10.90
C THR A 66 3.00 20.27 -10.87
N ARG A 67 1.73 20.24 -11.28
CA ARG A 67 0.96 18.99 -11.45
C ARG A 67 1.71 17.95 -12.29
N GLU A 68 2.33 18.38 -13.38
CA GLU A 68 3.11 17.48 -14.24
C GLU A 68 4.36 16.94 -13.53
N ARG A 69 5.00 17.75 -12.68
CA ARG A 69 6.14 17.28 -11.89
C ARG A 69 5.74 16.21 -10.89
N VAL A 70 4.60 16.36 -10.22
CA VAL A 70 4.04 15.32 -9.33
C VAL A 70 3.72 14.05 -10.13
N ARG A 71 3.14 14.18 -11.34
CA ARG A 71 2.88 13.05 -12.24
C ARG A 71 4.17 12.29 -12.60
N GLN A 72 5.23 13.00 -12.97
CA GLN A 72 6.53 12.40 -13.29
C GLN A 72 7.14 11.68 -12.08
N ILE A 73 7.09 12.28 -10.89
CA ILE A 73 7.60 11.67 -9.67
C ILE A 73 6.82 10.39 -9.35
N LYS A 74 5.49 10.43 -9.48
CA LYS A 74 4.62 9.26 -9.31
C LYS A 74 5.01 8.14 -10.27
N GLU A 75 5.15 8.42 -11.56
CA GLU A 75 5.53 7.40 -12.55
C GLU A 75 6.92 6.82 -12.26
N LYS A 76 7.88 7.66 -11.88
CA LYS A 76 9.22 7.22 -11.51
C LYS A 76 9.20 6.32 -10.28
N ALA A 77 8.42 6.68 -9.27
CA ALA A 77 8.22 5.87 -8.07
C ALA A 77 7.56 4.52 -8.40
N ILE A 78 6.47 4.51 -9.18
CA ILE A 78 5.81 3.28 -9.63
C ILE A 78 6.79 2.40 -10.43
N ARG A 79 7.58 3.00 -11.32
CA ARG A 79 8.60 2.27 -12.08
C ARG A 79 9.63 1.63 -11.14
N ARG A 80 10.12 2.36 -10.14
CA ARG A 80 11.02 1.80 -9.10
C ARG A 80 10.36 0.66 -8.34
N LEU A 81 9.14 0.84 -7.86
CA LEU A 81 8.38 -0.19 -7.15
C LEU A 81 8.23 -1.45 -8.02
N ARG A 82 7.90 -1.31 -9.31
CA ARG A 82 7.78 -2.42 -10.28
C ARG A 82 9.08 -3.16 -10.56
N HIS A 83 10.22 -2.46 -10.59
CA HIS A 83 11.52 -3.06 -10.91
C HIS A 83 12.26 -3.60 -9.68
N THR A 84 11.84 -3.24 -8.47
CA THR A 84 12.35 -3.92 -7.28
C THR A 84 11.89 -5.38 -7.31
N SER A 85 12.75 -6.30 -6.90
CA SER A 85 12.46 -7.75 -6.78
C SER A 85 11.17 -8.03 -5.98
N ARG A 86 10.78 -7.06 -5.15
CA ARG A 86 9.60 -7.04 -4.27
C ARG A 86 8.27 -6.84 -5.01
N SER A 87 8.28 -6.38 -6.27
CA SER A 87 7.05 -6.29 -7.08
C SER A 87 6.41 -7.64 -7.36
N LYS A 88 7.21 -8.72 -7.38
CA LYS A 88 6.71 -10.10 -7.51
C LYS A 88 5.87 -10.51 -6.30
N ILE A 89 6.25 -10.05 -5.11
CA ILE A 89 5.55 -10.33 -3.84
C ILE A 89 4.23 -9.55 -3.79
N LEU A 90 4.26 -8.24 -4.11
CA LEU A 90 3.03 -7.44 -4.18
C LEU A 90 2.02 -7.98 -5.21
N LYS A 91 2.49 -8.52 -6.33
CA LYS A 91 1.64 -9.18 -7.32
C LYS A 91 1.02 -10.49 -6.82
N SER A 92 1.69 -11.26 -5.94
CA SER A 92 1.09 -12.48 -5.38
C SER A 92 -0.02 -12.20 -4.37
N TYR A 93 -0.07 -10.99 -3.78
CA TYR A 93 -1.17 -10.56 -2.92
C TYR A 93 -2.36 -9.93 -3.68
N LEU A 94 -2.18 -9.57 -4.95
CA LEU A 94 -3.20 -8.98 -5.84
C LEU A 94 -3.78 -10.00 -6.84
N GLY A 95 -3.58 -11.29 -6.59
CA GLY A 95 -4.10 -12.39 -7.41
C GLY A 95 -5.62 -12.36 -7.57
#